data_AF-A0A7Y0N0F6-F1
#
_entry.id   AF-A0A7Y0N0F6-F1
#
_cell.length_a   1.000
_cell.length_b   1.000
_cell.length_c   1.000
_cell.angle_alpha   90.00
_cell.angle_beta   90.00
_cell.angle_gamma   90.00
#
_symmetry.space_group_name_H-M   'P 1'
#
loop_
_entity.id
_entity.type
_entity.pdbx_description
1 polymer ?
#
loop_
_entity_poly.entity_id
_entity_poly.type
_entity_poly.pdbx_seq_one_letter_code
_entity_poly.pdbx_strand_id
1 'polypeptide(L)'
;MCLEQNIPFPKPVIENEIQASGRITLRLPKSLHAKLIMLAEEEEVSLNQYLVSALSVNYGQCDMLYKVTEKISQGIAHIRSSVGELNRDMRVFTKASHAMQSDFSAISSEDLIIIGEQPTDIIRNRWTLDKSELTRV
;
A
#
# COMPACT_ATOMS: atom_id res chain seq x y z
N MET A 1 -21.83 -47.51 33.97
CA MET A 1 -20.39 -47.21 34.17
C MET A 1 -20.11 -45.90 34.92
N CYS A 2 -20.31 -44.69 34.37
CA CYS A 2 -19.90 -43.46 35.09
C CYS A 2 -20.73 -43.15 36.36
N LEU A 3 -22.04 -43.38 36.31
CA LEU A 3 -22.94 -43.25 37.48
C LEU A 3 -22.69 -44.32 38.55
N GLU A 4 -22.27 -45.52 38.13
CA GLU A 4 -21.99 -46.64 39.04
C GLU A 4 -20.63 -46.49 39.77
N GLN A 5 -19.70 -45.74 39.18
CA GLN A 5 -18.37 -45.51 39.75
C GLN A 5 -18.24 -44.18 40.49
N ASN A 6 -19.33 -43.40 40.60
CA ASN A 6 -19.33 -42.09 41.26
C ASN A 6 -18.26 -41.13 40.68
N ILE A 7 -17.91 -41.30 39.40
CA ILE A 7 -16.92 -40.46 38.72
C ILE A 7 -17.68 -39.30 38.07
N PRO A 8 -17.34 -38.04 38.41
CA PRO A 8 -17.99 -36.89 37.80
C PRO A 8 -17.71 -36.87 36.29
N PHE A 9 -18.75 -36.55 35.51
CA PHE A 9 -18.62 -36.38 34.07
C PHE A 9 -17.55 -35.32 33.77
N PRO A 10 -16.58 -35.59 32.87
CA PRO A 10 -15.54 -34.62 32.57
C PRO A 10 -16.16 -33.33 32.04
N LYS A 11 -15.77 -32.20 32.64
CA LYS A 11 -16.25 -30.90 32.18
C LYS A 11 -15.76 -30.65 30.74
N PRO A 12 -16.57 -30.00 29.89
CA PRO A 12 -16.12 -29.59 28.57
C PRO A 12 -14.82 -28.82 28.68
N VAL A 13 -13.81 -29.22 27.90
CA VAL A 13 -12.55 -28.48 27.83
C VAL A 13 -12.84 -27.22 27.01
N ILE A 14 -12.69 -26.05 27.65
CA ILE A 14 -12.74 -24.75 26.97
C ILE A 14 -11.29 -24.40 26.65
N GLU A 15 -10.87 -24.68 25.42
CA GLU A 15 -9.52 -24.40 24.94
C GLU A 15 -9.40 -22.89 24.66
N ASN A 16 -8.73 -22.15 25.56
CA ASN A 16 -8.52 -20.69 25.44
C ASN A 16 -7.31 -20.32 24.56
N GLU A 17 -6.49 -21.31 24.18
CA GLU A 17 -5.33 -21.16 23.28
C GLU A 17 -5.39 -22.24 22.19
N ILE A 18 -4.91 -21.91 20.99
CA ILE A 18 -4.81 -22.86 19.89
C ILE A 18 -3.62 -23.79 20.18
N GLN A 19 -3.86 -24.88 20.91
CA GLN A 19 -2.87 -25.94 21.11
C GLN A 19 -2.81 -26.83 19.87
N ALA A 20 -2.06 -26.40 18.84
CA ALA A 20 -1.90 -27.16 17.61
C ALA A 20 -0.88 -28.30 17.78
N SER A 21 -1.32 -29.54 17.63
CA SER A 21 -0.45 -30.73 17.70
C SER A 21 0.25 -31.07 16.38
N GLY A 22 -0.09 -30.38 15.28
CA GLY A 22 0.39 -30.67 13.92
C GLY A 22 -0.19 -31.94 13.30
N ARG A 23 -0.88 -32.79 14.07
CA ARG A 23 -1.52 -34.00 13.55
C ARG A 23 -2.88 -33.67 12.96
N ILE A 24 -3.07 -34.04 11.69
CA ILE A 24 -4.34 -33.93 10.99
C ILE A 24 -4.84 -35.31 10.57
N THR A 25 -6.15 -35.54 10.66
CA THR A 25 -6.80 -36.76 10.15
C THR A 25 -7.95 -36.35 9.25
N LEU A 26 -7.85 -36.68 7.96
CA LEU A 26 -8.78 -36.23 6.93
C LEU A 26 -9.48 -37.40 6.25
N ARG A 27 -10.72 -37.18 5.81
CA ARG A 27 -11.44 -38.10 4.92
C ARG A 27 -11.34 -37.57 3.49
N LEU A 28 -10.55 -38.25 2.66
CA LEU A 28 -10.33 -37.86 1.27
C LEU A 28 -11.14 -38.75 0.32
N PRO A 29 -11.63 -38.22 -0.82
CA PRO A 29 -12.12 -39.05 -1.91
C PRO A 29 -11.06 -40.06 -2.36
N LYS A 30 -11.47 -41.30 -2.67
CA LYS A 30 -10.54 -42.38 -3.04
C LYS A 30 -9.66 -42.01 -4.24
N SER A 31 -10.24 -41.35 -5.24
CA SER A 31 -9.53 -40.88 -6.44
C SER A 31 -8.44 -39.85 -6.11
N LEU A 32 -8.73 -38.91 -5.21
CA LEU A 32 -7.76 -37.91 -4.77
C LEU A 32 -6.62 -38.57 -3.99
N HIS A 33 -6.94 -39.45 -3.04
CA HIS A 33 -5.93 -40.16 -2.27
C HIS A 33 -5.00 -41.00 -3.16
N ALA A 34 -5.56 -41.74 -4.13
CA ALA A 34 -4.77 -42.53 -5.08
C ALA A 34 -3.81 -41.65 -5.89
N LYS A 35 -4.30 -40.50 -6.40
CA LYS A 35 -3.46 -39.58 -7.16
C LYS A 35 -2.33 -38.98 -6.32
N LEU A 36 -2.59 -38.64 -5.05
CA LEU A 36 -1.57 -38.11 -4.15
C LEU A 36 -0.50 -39.14 -3.80
N ILE A 37 -0.88 -40.42 -3.67
CA ILE A 37 0.09 -41.51 -3.51
C ILE A 37 1.02 -41.59 -4.72
N MET A 38 0.45 -41.64 -5.93
CA MET A 38 1.26 -41.72 -7.16
C MET A 38 2.25 -40.56 -7.30
N LEU A 39 1.81 -39.34 -6.99
CA LEU A 39 2.67 -38.15 -7.04
C LEU A 39 3.77 -38.18 -5.98
N ALA A 40 3.49 -38.71 -4.79
CA ALA A 40 4.50 -38.87 -3.75
C ALA A 40 5.54 -39.93 -4.14
N GLU A 41 5.10 -41.03 -4.77
CA GLU A 41 5.99 -42.08 -5.30
C GLU A 41 6.87 -41.56 -6.44
N GLU A 42 6.33 -40.76 -7.36
CA GLU A 42 7.08 -40.11 -8.45
C GLU A 42 8.18 -39.17 -7.94
N GLU A 43 7.91 -38.47 -6.83
CA GLU A 43 8.86 -37.59 -6.15
C GLU A 43 9.76 -38.33 -5.15
N GLU A 44 9.66 -39.66 -5.06
CA GLU A 44 10.42 -40.53 -4.14
C GLU A 44 10.32 -40.11 -2.65
N VAL A 45 9.16 -39.60 -2.22
CA VAL A 45 8.91 -39.16 -0.84
C VAL A 45 7.69 -39.84 -0.22
N SER A 46 7.60 -39.78 1.11
CA SER A 46 6.38 -40.23 1.79
C SER A 46 5.18 -39.34 1.42
N LEU A 47 3.98 -39.92 1.41
CA LEU A 47 2.73 -39.17 1.21
C LEU A 47 2.61 -37.98 2.18
N ASN A 48 3.04 -38.14 3.44
CA ASN A 48 3.02 -37.05 4.42
C ASN A 48 3.93 -35.89 3.99
N GLN A 49 5.14 -36.19 3.54
CA GLN A 49 6.09 -35.17 3.08
C GLN A 49 5.56 -34.45 1.84
N TYR A 50 5.00 -35.20 0.89
CA TYR A 50 4.37 -34.64 -0.30
C TYR A 50 3.23 -33.68 0.07
N LEU A 51 2.34 -34.10 0.98
CA LEU A 51 1.23 -33.27 1.46
C LEU A 51 1.70 -31.99 2.15
N VAL A 52 2.72 -32.09 3.02
CA VAL A 52 3.31 -30.91 3.69
C VAL A 52 3.89 -29.93 2.65
N SER A 53 4.58 -30.44 1.64
CA SER A 53 5.12 -29.62 0.54
C SER A 53 4.00 -28.93 -0.24
N ALA A 54 2.99 -29.70 -0.68
CA ALA A 54 1.85 -29.17 -1.43
C ALA A 54 1.08 -28.10 -0.65
N LEU A 55 0.85 -28.33 0.66
CA LEU A 55 0.22 -27.34 1.55
C LEU A 55 1.06 -26.08 1.70
N SER A 56 2.38 -26.23 1.85
CA SER A 56 3.30 -25.09 1.98
C SER A 56 3.32 -24.22 0.72
N VAL A 57 3.36 -24.84 -0.45
CA VAL A 57 3.30 -24.13 -1.74
C VAL A 57 1.96 -23.41 -1.90
N ASN A 58 0.85 -24.10 -1.64
CA ASN A 58 -0.47 -23.50 -1.76
C ASN A 58 -0.66 -22.32 -0.78
N TYR A 59 -0.27 -22.49 0.48
CA TYR A 59 -0.32 -21.43 1.48
C TYR A 59 0.55 -20.23 1.09
N GLY A 60 1.79 -20.48 0.64
CA GLY A 60 2.69 -19.43 0.18
C GLY A 60 2.13 -18.63 -1.00
N GLN A 61 1.47 -19.29 -1.96
CA GLN A 61 0.82 -18.60 -3.09
C GLN A 61 -0.34 -17.72 -2.64
N CYS A 62 -1.21 -18.23 -1.76
CA CYS A 62 -2.33 -17.46 -1.22
C CYS A 62 -1.86 -16.26 -0.37
N ASP A 63 -0.86 -16.46 0.49
CA ASP A 63 -0.28 -15.42 1.34
C ASP A 63 0.43 -14.34 0.50
N MET A 64 1.17 -14.74 -0.55
CA MET A 64 1.82 -13.81 -1.47
C MET A 64 0.80 -12.91 -2.17
N LEU A 65 -0.30 -13.49 -2.69
CA LEU A 65 -1.35 -12.71 -3.35
C LEU A 65 -1.94 -11.63 -2.42
N TYR A 66 -2.21 -12.00 -1.18
CA TYR A 66 -2.68 -11.05 -0.16
C TYR A 66 -1.66 -9.92 0.05
N LYS A 67 -0.39 -10.24 0.28
CA LYS A 67 0.67 -9.24 0.50
C LYS A 67 0.90 -8.34 -0.71
N VAL A 68 0.86 -8.87 -1.92
CA VAL A 68 1.01 -8.10 -3.16
C VAL A 68 -0.13 -7.09 -3.29
N THR A 69 -1.38 -7.53 -3.10
CA THR A 69 -2.54 -6.62 -3.19
C THR A 69 -2.49 -5.52 -2.13
N GLU A 70 -2.02 -5.83 -0.93
CA GLU A 70 -1.81 -4.84 0.13
C GLU A 70 -0.76 -3.80 -0.27
N LYS A 71 0.40 -4.24 -0.78
CA LYS A 71 1.49 -3.36 -1.22
C LYS A 71 1.09 -2.48 -2.39
N ILE A 72 0.35 -3.01 -3.35
CA ILE A 72 -0.22 -2.23 -4.46
C ILE A 72 -1.18 -1.17 -3.92
N SER A 73 -2.06 -1.53 -2.98
CA SER A 73 -3.01 -0.59 -2.38
C SER A 73 -2.29 0.56 -1.66
N GLN A 74 -1.23 0.25 -0.91
CA GLN A 74 -0.36 1.24 -0.28
C GLN A 74 0.31 2.15 -1.33
N GLY A 75 0.88 1.57 -2.38
CA GLY A 75 1.51 2.32 -3.48
C GLY A 75 0.53 3.28 -4.18
N ILE A 76 -0.69 2.82 -4.48
CA ILE A 76 -1.75 3.66 -5.07
C ILE A 76 -2.10 4.83 -4.14
N ALA A 77 -2.19 4.59 -2.82
CA ALA A 77 -2.46 5.64 -1.86
C ALA A 77 -1.35 6.71 -1.86
N HIS A 78 -0.08 6.29 -1.89
CA HIS A 78 1.06 7.21 -1.98
C HIS A 78 1.08 8.01 -3.28
N ILE A 79 0.83 7.37 -4.43
CA ILE A 79 0.76 8.07 -5.72
C ILE A 79 -0.36 9.10 -5.69
N ARG A 80 -1.53 8.74 -5.14
CA ARG A 80 -2.67 9.66 -5.01
C ARG A 80 -2.31 10.89 -4.18
N SER A 81 -1.60 10.73 -3.07
CA SER A 81 -1.18 11.88 -2.24
C SER A 81 -0.20 12.78 -3.00
N SER A 82 0.81 12.22 -3.66
CA SER A 82 1.79 13.01 -4.43
C SER A 82 1.15 13.77 -5.59
N VAL A 83 0.21 13.15 -6.32
CA VAL A 83 -0.56 13.83 -7.38
C VAL A 83 -1.43 14.94 -6.79
N GLY A 84 -1.98 14.74 -5.58
CA GLY A 84 -2.75 15.76 -4.87
C GLY A 84 -1.92 16.99 -4.47
N GLU A 85 -0.66 16.79 -4.08
CA GLU A 85 0.30 17.86 -3.80
C GLU A 85 0.63 18.66 -5.06
N LEU A 86 1.04 17.98 -6.13
CA LEU A 86 1.33 18.63 -7.42
C LEU A 86 0.15 19.46 -7.95
N ASN A 87 -1.07 18.93 -7.83
CA ASN A 87 -2.27 19.66 -8.25
C ASN A 87 -2.54 20.92 -7.41
N ARG A 88 -2.16 20.93 -6.12
CA ARG A 88 -2.25 22.13 -5.28
C ARG A 88 -1.23 23.17 -5.73
N ASP A 89 0.02 22.76 -5.92
CA ASP A 89 1.09 23.65 -6.37
C ASP A 89 0.75 24.29 -7.71
N MET A 90 0.24 23.49 -8.66
CA MET A 90 -0.19 23.99 -9.96
C MET A 90 -1.32 25.03 -9.84
N ARG A 91 -2.32 24.82 -8.97
CA ARG A 91 -3.38 25.81 -8.75
C ARG A 91 -2.86 27.12 -8.16
N VAL A 92 -1.91 27.06 -7.23
CA VAL A 92 -1.28 28.26 -6.66
C VAL A 92 -0.52 29.01 -7.76
N PHE A 93 0.26 28.30 -8.57
CA PHE A 93 0.97 28.88 -9.70
C PHE A 93 0.03 29.53 -10.72
N THR A 94 -1.06 28.85 -11.11
CA THR A 94 -2.04 29.40 -12.05
C THR A 94 -2.72 30.65 -11.49
N LYS A 95 -3.07 30.68 -10.19
CA LYS A 95 -3.63 31.87 -9.55
C LYS A 95 -2.63 33.04 -9.52
N ALA A 96 -1.37 32.77 -9.16
CA ALA A 96 -0.32 33.77 -9.19
C ALA A 96 -0.11 34.32 -10.61
N SER A 97 -0.10 33.46 -11.63
CA SER A 97 0.02 33.87 -13.03
C SER A 97 -1.15 34.75 -13.51
N HIS A 98 -2.40 34.44 -13.11
CA HIS A 98 -3.54 35.30 -13.44
C HIS A 98 -3.49 36.65 -12.72
N ALA A 99 -3.07 36.67 -11.44
CA ALA A 99 -2.87 37.93 -10.70
C ALA A 99 -1.77 38.80 -11.33
N MET A 100 -0.69 38.19 -11.79
CA MET A 100 0.38 38.90 -12.51
C MET A 100 -0.11 39.49 -13.86
N GLN A 101 -1.04 38.81 -14.56
CA GLN A 101 -1.65 39.36 -15.78
C GLN A 101 -2.63 40.50 -15.49
N SER A 102 -3.40 40.44 -14.40
CA SER A 102 -4.27 41.54 -14.01
C SER A 102 -3.48 42.79 -13.59
N ASP A 103 -2.40 42.62 -12.82
CA ASP A 103 -1.54 43.73 -12.41
C ASP A 103 -0.86 44.40 -13.61
N PHE A 104 -0.48 43.64 -14.64
CA PHE A 104 0.08 44.18 -15.88
C PHE A 104 -0.93 45.01 -16.69
N SER A 105 -2.22 44.64 -16.66
CA SER A 105 -3.29 45.42 -17.30
C SER A 105 -3.70 46.69 -16.55
N ALA A 106 -3.30 46.82 -15.28
CA ALA A 106 -3.55 47.99 -14.44
C ALA A 106 -2.45 49.07 -14.54
N ILE A 107 -1.32 48.78 -15.19
CA ILE A 107 -0.27 49.76 -15.49
C ILE A 107 -0.79 50.64 -16.64
N SER A 108 -1.26 51.85 -16.29
CA SER A 108 -1.62 52.89 -17.26
C SER A 108 -0.41 53.18 -18.17
N SER A 109 -0.66 53.37 -19.47
CA SER A 109 0.34 53.72 -20.48
C SER A 109 1.22 54.94 -20.13
N GLU A 110 0.85 55.72 -19.12
CA GLU A 110 1.58 56.87 -18.61
C GLU A 110 2.82 56.50 -17.78
N ASP A 111 2.86 55.31 -17.16
CA ASP A 111 4.02 54.86 -16.37
C ASP A 111 5.16 54.26 -17.23
N LEU A 112 4.96 54.13 -18.54
CA LEU A 112 5.86 53.42 -19.47
C LEU A 112 6.94 54.30 -20.11
N ILE A 113 7.10 55.58 -19.71
CA ILE A 113 8.05 56.51 -20.36
C ILE A 113 9.31 56.80 -19.51
N ILE A 114 9.40 56.37 -18.26
CA ILE A 114 10.63 56.55 -17.49
C ILE A 114 11.29 55.18 -17.29
N ILE A 115 12.53 55.07 -17.75
CA ILE A 115 13.44 53.90 -17.72
C ILE A 115 13.47 53.15 -19.05
N GLY A 116 14.38 53.59 -19.94
CA GLY A 116 14.78 52.88 -21.15
C GLY A 116 15.59 51.61 -20.85
N GLU A 117 15.02 50.67 -20.11
CA GLU A 117 15.55 49.32 -19.95
C GLU A 117 14.66 48.30 -20.67
N GLN A 118 15.29 47.26 -21.21
CA GLN A 118 14.60 46.19 -21.92
C GLN A 118 13.66 45.44 -20.96
N PRO A 119 12.49 44.94 -21.41
CA PRO A 119 11.47 44.31 -20.56
C PRO A 119 11.97 43.15 -19.70
N THR A 120 13.08 42.54 -20.10
CA THR A 120 13.74 41.42 -19.40
C THR A 120 14.39 41.84 -18.08
N ASP A 121 14.76 43.11 -17.90
CA ASP A 121 15.49 43.59 -16.73
C ASP A 121 14.56 44.02 -15.58
N ILE A 122 13.32 44.43 -15.91
CA ILE A 122 12.28 44.77 -14.92
C ILE A 122 11.85 43.52 -14.11
N ILE A 123 11.71 42.38 -14.80
CA ILE A 123 11.34 41.10 -14.18
C ILE A 123 12.45 40.63 -13.24
N ARG A 124 13.72 40.86 -13.58
CA ARG A 124 14.86 40.43 -12.76
C ARG A 124 15.01 41.28 -11.50
N ASN A 125 14.84 42.60 -11.60
CA ASN A 125 15.07 43.51 -10.48
C ASN A 125 13.91 43.59 -9.48
N ARG A 126 12.68 43.22 -9.87
CA ARG A 126 11.55 43.16 -8.92
C ARG A 126 11.56 41.87 -8.07
N TRP A 127 12.04 40.77 -8.63
CA TRP A 127 12.17 39.48 -7.93
C TRP A 127 13.38 39.39 -6.98
N THR A 128 14.37 40.27 -7.09
CA THR A 128 15.52 40.32 -6.17
C THR A 128 15.20 41.04 -4.85
N LEU A 129 14.24 41.95 -4.84
CA LEU A 129 13.83 42.70 -3.64
C LEU A 129 12.99 41.89 -2.64
N ASP A 130 12.30 40.84 -3.08
CA ASP A 130 11.40 40.05 -2.21
C ASP A 130 12.10 38.88 -1.49
N LYS A 131 13.28 38.45 -1.96
CA LYS A 131 14.02 37.36 -1.31
C LYS A 131 14.64 37.74 0.04
N SER A 132 14.86 39.03 0.33
CA SER A 132 15.38 39.48 1.63
C SER A 132 14.32 39.56 2.73
N GLU A 133 13.03 39.60 2.38
CA GLU A 133 11.93 39.64 3.36
C GLU A 133 11.52 38.23 3.82
N LEU A 134 11.77 37.19 3.02
CA LEU A 134 11.45 35.79 3.33
C LEU A 134 12.44 35.08 4.27
N THR A 135 13.46 35.78 4.79
CA THR A 135 14.40 35.25 5.79
C THR A 135 14.22 35.83 7.20
N ARG A 136 13.14 36.56 7.45
CA ARG A 136 12.70 36.88 8.82
C ARG A 136 11.37 36.18 9.11
N VAL A 137 11.38 35.48 10.24
CA VAL A 137 10.32 34.68 10.90
C VAL A 137 10.28 33.21 10.50
#